data_AF-A0A3D2M371-F1
#
_entry.id   AF-A0A3D2M371-F1
#
_cell.length_a   1.000
_cell.length_b   1.000
_cell.length_c   1.000
_cell.angle_alpha   90.00
_cell.angle_beta   90.00
_cell.angle_gamma   90.00
#
_symmetry.space_group_name_H-M   'P 1'
#
loop_
_entity.id
_entity.type
_entity.pdbx_description
1 polymer ?
#
loop_
_entity_poly.entity_id
_entity_poly.type
_entity_poly.pdbx_seq_one_letter_code
_entity_poly.pdbx_strand_id
1 'polypeptide(L)'
;MLLLSSLRSRLLRPVFLTLCAAVVVQVVVALALTRGTIGALEQDLQKNLSEDAARLLGELQSADVEVRNGLSSLSERMQGDLAQGLTQRLTDEQMQLQNVLEHHLKQSGDDLAVLLAGVAPSAIWDNDVPALTEFVRMAHQNPAVVFVVYFDADGNQLTRHLNRKDPRVKALLDKGEGRTAFDKVLSAAENDPAFYLAKTPINPKGAEIGQVILGLSTSAVNTELSAFNSRFQTLVAGTASLVETGLAATASDSAKILGARLTAATEVAEALDANSQRAVKRSATTLLWKISLGLAATGVLLLVAVTLVLGRQVLRRLGLLVAALRGLSAGHGDLTQRVEIHSADEVGDMADAVNLFLAKLQPIVQEARAIAVQTGAEIDALGTRS
;
A
#
# COMPACT_ATOMS: atom_id res chain seq x y z
N MET A 1 -66.91 -2.59 7.39
CA MET A 1 -68.31 -2.91 7.79
C MET A 1 -68.65 -4.40 7.65
N LEU A 2 -68.16 -5.12 6.62
CA LEU A 2 -68.38 -6.58 6.45
C LEU A 2 -67.63 -7.49 7.47
N LEU A 3 -66.43 -7.10 7.92
CA LEU A 3 -65.66 -7.85 8.94
C LEU A 3 -66.32 -7.88 10.33
N LEU A 4 -67.06 -6.83 10.69
CA LEU A 4 -67.76 -6.79 11.99
C LEU A 4 -69.13 -7.48 11.93
N SER A 5 -69.74 -7.64 10.75
CA SER A 5 -71.01 -8.36 10.61
C SER A 5 -70.84 -9.87 10.58
N SER A 6 -69.70 -10.39 10.10
CA SER A 6 -69.38 -11.83 10.14
C SER A 6 -69.20 -12.35 11.58
N LEU A 7 -68.70 -11.51 12.49
CA LEU A 7 -68.58 -11.80 13.94
C LEU A 7 -69.94 -11.99 14.64
N ARG A 8 -71.03 -11.49 14.06
CA ARG A 8 -72.40 -11.61 14.60
C ARG A 8 -73.12 -12.89 14.16
N SER A 9 -72.64 -13.55 13.09
CA SER A 9 -73.23 -14.80 12.58
C SER A 9 -72.68 -16.01 13.35
N ARG A 10 -73.57 -16.86 13.88
CA ARG A 10 -73.18 -18.08 14.60
C ARG A 10 -72.49 -19.13 13.71
N LEU A 11 -72.76 -19.12 12.40
CA LEU A 11 -72.19 -20.06 11.42
C LEU A 11 -70.79 -19.65 10.94
N LEU A 12 -70.52 -18.35 10.78
CA LEU A 12 -69.25 -17.87 10.23
C LEU A 12 -68.16 -17.61 11.28
N ARG A 13 -68.53 -17.52 12.56
CA ARG A 13 -67.62 -17.25 13.68
C ARG A 13 -66.52 -18.30 13.87
N PRO A 14 -66.78 -19.63 13.87
CA PRO A 14 -65.72 -20.61 14.05
C PRO A 14 -64.73 -20.62 12.87
N VAL A 15 -65.22 -20.49 11.63
CA VAL A 15 -64.37 -20.41 10.42
C VAL A 15 -63.49 -19.16 10.44
N PHE A 16 -64.03 -18.01 10.84
CA PHE A 16 -63.24 -16.78 10.95
C PHE A 16 -62.16 -16.88 12.03
N LEU A 17 -62.47 -17.49 13.18
CA LEU A 17 -61.50 -17.69 14.26
C LEU A 17 -60.37 -18.64 13.87
N THR A 18 -60.66 -19.76 13.19
CA THR A 18 -59.63 -20.67 12.70
C THR A 18 -58.75 -20.02 11.63
N LEU A 19 -59.32 -19.19 10.75
CA LEU A 19 -58.56 -18.45 9.74
C LEU A 19 -57.65 -17.40 10.35
N CYS A 20 -58.15 -16.63 11.31
CA CYS A 20 -57.33 -15.70 12.09
C CYS A 20 -56.19 -16.43 12.80
N ALA A 21 -56.47 -17.57 13.44
CA ALA A 21 -55.44 -18.38 14.10
C ALA A 21 -54.40 -18.89 13.10
N ALA A 22 -54.83 -19.38 11.93
CA ALA A 22 -53.93 -19.86 10.88
C ALA A 22 -53.01 -18.75 10.35
N VAL A 23 -53.54 -17.55 10.09
CA VAL A 23 -52.73 -16.40 9.65
C VAL A 23 -51.75 -15.97 10.73
N VAL A 24 -52.16 -15.93 12.00
CA VAL A 24 -51.25 -15.62 13.11
C VAL A 24 -50.12 -16.63 13.20
N VAL A 25 -50.43 -17.93 13.14
CA VAL A 25 -49.42 -19.00 13.14
C VAL A 25 -48.47 -18.84 11.96
N GLN A 26 -48.99 -18.61 10.75
CA GLN A 26 -48.17 -18.42 9.56
C GLN A 26 -47.23 -17.22 9.70
N VAL A 27 -47.71 -16.07 10.18
CA VAL A 27 -46.89 -14.87 10.40
C VAL A 27 -45.81 -15.14 11.47
N VAL A 28 -46.16 -15.82 12.56
CA VAL A 28 -45.20 -16.17 13.63
C VAL A 28 -44.10 -17.09 13.10
N VAL A 29 -44.46 -18.14 12.35
CA VAL A 29 -43.49 -19.07 11.74
C VAL A 29 -42.59 -18.33 10.75
N ALA A 30 -43.16 -17.51 9.87
CA ALA A 30 -42.39 -16.72 8.91
C ALA A 30 -41.42 -15.75 9.60
N LEU A 31 -41.85 -15.09 10.67
CA LEU A 31 -41.01 -14.22 11.50
C LEU A 31 -39.89 -14.99 12.22
N ALA A 32 -40.18 -16.19 12.73
CA ALA A 32 -39.18 -17.03 13.37
C ALA A 32 -38.10 -17.47 12.37
N LEU A 33 -38.49 -17.94 11.18
CA LEU A 33 -37.57 -18.36 10.12
C LEU A 33 -36.73 -17.19 9.59
N THR A 34 -37.33 -16.01 9.41
CA THR A 34 -36.59 -14.82 8.93
C THR A 34 -35.64 -14.26 9.97
N ARG A 35 -36.00 -14.27 11.26
CA ARG A 35 -35.05 -13.93 12.34
C ARG A 35 -33.88 -14.91 12.38
N GLY A 36 -34.14 -16.20 12.24
CA GLY A 36 -33.09 -17.24 12.23
C GLY A 36 -32.12 -17.07 11.06
N THR A 37 -32.64 -16.90 9.84
CA THR A 37 -31.80 -16.72 8.63
C THR A 37 -31.00 -15.42 8.65
N ILE A 38 -31.59 -14.31 9.10
CA ILE A 38 -30.85 -13.04 9.24
C ILE A 38 -29.77 -13.13 10.31
N GLY A 39 -30.03 -13.79 11.44
CA GLY A 39 -29.02 -14.02 12.48
C GLY A 39 -27.86 -14.89 11.99
N ALA A 40 -28.16 -15.97 11.24
CA ALA A 40 -27.15 -16.80 10.63
C ALA A 40 -26.32 -16.02 9.59
N LEU A 41 -26.96 -15.20 8.76
CA LEU A 41 -26.28 -14.35 7.79
C LEU A 41 -25.39 -13.30 8.47
N GLU A 42 -25.87 -12.63 9.53
CA GLU A 42 -25.07 -11.67 10.31
C GLU A 42 -23.82 -12.33 10.88
N GLN A 43 -23.96 -13.54 11.46
CA GLN A 43 -22.84 -14.28 12.03
C GLN A 43 -21.83 -14.74 10.98
N ASP A 44 -22.29 -15.26 9.84
CA ASP A 44 -21.42 -15.74 8.76
C ASP A 44 -20.66 -14.56 8.11
N LEU A 45 -21.36 -13.44 7.91
CA LEU A 45 -20.79 -12.24 7.34
C LEU A 45 -19.78 -11.58 8.30
N GLN A 46 -20.09 -11.55 9.61
CA GLN A 46 -19.15 -11.09 10.63
C GLN A 46 -17.90 -11.97 10.68
N LYS A 47 -18.07 -13.29 10.65
CA LYS A 47 -16.96 -14.24 10.69
C LYS A 47 -16.04 -14.04 9.47
N ASN A 48 -16.60 -14.05 8.27
CA ASN A 48 -15.82 -13.91 7.03
C ASN A 48 -15.10 -12.56 6.96
N LEU A 49 -15.78 -11.45 7.28
CA LEU A 49 -15.15 -10.13 7.30
C LEU A 49 -14.02 -10.04 8.33
N SER A 50 -14.20 -10.61 9.52
CA SER A 50 -13.16 -10.60 10.56
C SER A 50 -11.95 -11.45 10.16
N GLU A 51 -12.18 -12.58 9.50
CA GLU A 51 -11.12 -13.46 9.02
C GLU A 51 -10.35 -12.83 7.86
N ASP A 52 -11.05 -12.21 6.91
CA ASP A 52 -10.44 -11.47 5.80
C ASP A 52 -9.64 -10.26 6.29
N ALA A 53 -10.19 -9.50 7.25
CA ALA A 53 -9.48 -8.39 7.87
C ALA A 53 -8.20 -8.85 8.59
N ALA A 54 -8.27 -9.94 9.36
CA ALA A 54 -7.10 -10.51 10.03
C ALA A 54 -6.04 -11.02 9.05
N ARG A 55 -6.46 -11.67 7.95
CA ARG A 55 -5.54 -12.12 6.89
C ARG A 55 -4.85 -10.95 6.21
N LEU A 56 -5.60 -9.92 5.81
CA LEU A 56 -5.05 -8.72 5.20
C LEU A 56 -4.06 -8.00 6.12
N LEU A 57 -4.38 -7.87 7.41
CA LEU A 57 -3.47 -7.28 8.39
C LEU A 57 -2.20 -8.12 8.57
N GLY A 58 -2.31 -9.44 8.57
CA GLY A 58 -1.17 -10.34 8.60
C GLY A 58 -0.26 -10.21 7.36
N GLU A 59 -0.85 -10.18 6.16
CA GLU A 59 -0.10 -9.96 4.92
C GLU A 59 0.59 -8.59 4.92
N LEU A 60 -0.12 -7.52 5.31
CA LEU A 60 0.44 -6.18 5.41
C LEU A 60 1.58 -6.09 6.44
N GLN A 61 1.47 -6.76 7.59
CA GLN A 61 2.55 -6.84 8.58
C GLN A 61 3.76 -7.60 8.04
N SER A 62 3.55 -8.72 7.35
CA SER A 62 4.65 -9.46 6.73
C SER A 62 5.36 -8.63 5.65
N ALA A 63 4.59 -7.90 4.83
CA ALA A 63 5.14 -7.00 3.82
C ALA A 63 5.93 -5.83 4.43
N ASP A 64 5.48 -5.25 5.55
CA ASP A 64 6.24 -4.22 6.28
C ASP A 64 7.58 -4.75 6.79
N VAL A 65 7.60 -5.93 7.39
CA VAL A 65 8.84 -6.57 7.86
C VAL A 65 9.78 -6.87 6.69
N GLU A 66 9.26 -7.42 5.60
CA GLU A 66 10.03 -7.70 4.38
C GLU A 66 10.63 -6.42 3.80
N VAL A 67 9.84 -5.35 3.67
CA VAL A 67 10.30 -4.07 3.13
C VAL A 67 11.32 -3.41 4.06
N ARG A 68 11.11 -3.44 5.38
CA ARG A 68 12.07 -2.89 6.35
C ARG A 68 13.41 -3.61 6.29
N ASN A 69 13.38 -4.94 6.25
CA ASN A 69 14.60 -5.76 6.13
C ASN A 69 15.26 -5.53 4.77
N GLY A 70 14.46 -5.44 3.70
CA GLY A 70 14.91 -5.09 2.36
C GLY A 70 15.63 -3.74 2.31
N LEU A 71 15.05 -2.70 2.90
CA LEU A 71 15.65 -1.36 2.98
C LEU A 71 16.94 -1.35 3.81
N SER A 72 16.95 -2.05 4.94
CA SER A 72 18.16 -2.18 5.78
C SER A 72 19.29 -2.86 5.01
N SER A 73 19.00 -4.00 4.37
CA SER A 73 19.99 -4.74 3.60
C SER A 73 20.47 -3.98 2.36
N LEU A 74 19.57 -3.24 1.69
CA LEU A 74 19.94 -2.36 0.58
C LEU A 74 20.86 -1.24 1.05
N SER A 75 20.56 -0.62 2.19
CA SER A 75 21.39 0.42 2.80
C SER A 75 22.79 -0.10 3.13
N GLU A 76 22.90 -1.28 3.75
CA GLU A 76 24.18 -1.91 4.08
C GLU A 76 24.99 -2.24 2.82
N ARG A 77 24.35 -2.81 1.78
CA ARG A 77 25.03 -3.11 0.51
C ARG A 77 25.50 -1.85 -0.19
N MET A 78 24.63 -0.83 -0.32
CA MET A 78 25.00 0.43 -0.94
C MET A 78 26.11 1.13 -0.18
N GLN A 79 26.08 1.11 1.16
CA GLN A 79 27.15 1.63 1.99
C GLN A 79 28.47 0.93 1.69
N GLY A 80 28.48 -0.41 1.65
CA GLY A 80 29.67 -1.19 1.32
C GLY A 80 30.20 -0.87 -0.08
N ASP A 81 29.34 -0.95 -1.10
CA ASP A 81 29.70 -0.75 -2.50
C ASP A 81 30.20 0.67 -2.77
N LEU A 82 29.52 1.69 -2.23
CA LEU A 82 29.92 3.09 -2.38
C LEU A 82 31.19 3.40 -1.60
N ALA A 83 31.30 2.97 -0.34
CA ALA A 83 32.49 3.23 0.46
C ALA A 83 33.72 2.58 -0.18
N GLN A 84 33.61 1.32 -0.61
CA GLN A 84 34.68 0.61 -1.28
C GLN A 84 35.00 1.24 -2.64
N GLY A 85 33.99 1.49 -3.48
CA GLY A 85 34.17 2.04 -4.82
C GLY A 85 34.75 3.45 -4.82
N LEU A 86 34.29 4.33 -3.91
CA LEU A 86 34.81 5.69 -3.75
C LEU A 86 36.23 5.66 -3.19
N THR A 87 36.50 4.87 -2.14
CA THR A 87 37.84 4.75 -1.56
C THR A 87 38.85 4.27 -2.59
N GLN A 88 38.48 3.26 -3.39
CA GLN A 88 39.33 2.74 -4.45
C GLN A 88 39.65 3.82 -5.49
N ARG A 89 38.63 4.46 -6.08
CA ARG A 89 38.82 5.50 -7.10
C ARG A 89 39.64 6.68 -6.57
N LEU A 90 39.35 7.12 -5.35
CA LEU A 90 40.05 8.22 -4.71
C LEU A 90 41.53 7.88 -4.47
N THR A 91 41.82 6.66 -4.02
CA THR A 91 43.20 6.18 -3.82
C THR A 91 43.95 6.07 -5.15
N ASP A 92 43.29 5.56 -6.19
CA ASP A 92 43.87 5.46 -7.53
C ASP A 92 44.21 6.86 -8.08
N GLU A 93 43.32 7.84 -7.92
CA GLU A 93 43.58 9.23 -8.35
C GLU A 93 44.68 9.90 -7.53
N GLN A 94 44.75 9.63 -6.24
CA GLN A 94 45.84 10.12 -5.40
C GLN A 94 47.20 9.63 -5.88
N MET A 95 47.32 8.34 -6.22
CA MET A 95 48.58 7.78 -6.74
C MET A 95 48.96 8.39 -8.09
N GLN A 96 47.98 8.66 -8.96
CA GLN A 96 48.24 9.33 -10.24
C GLN A 96 48.76 10.75 -10.03
N LEU A 97 48.14 11.53 -9.15
CA LEU A 97 48.58 12.89 -8.82
C LEU A 97 49.99 12.91 -8.22
N GLN A 98 50.29 11.96 -7.33
CA GLN A 98 51.63 11.79 -6.76
C GLN A 98 52.68 11.59 -7.87
N ASN A 99 52.41 10.65 -8.78
CA ASN A 99 53.33 10.36 -9.88
C ASN A 99 53.52 11.56 -10.81
N VAL A 100 52.46 12.30 -11.11
CA VAL A 100 52.54 13.51 -11.95
C VAL A 100 53.39 14.60 -11.30
N LEU A 101 53.22 14.85 -10.00
CA LEU A 101 54.00 15.86 -9.27
C LEU A 101 55.48 15.49 -9.21
N GLU A 102 55.79 14.22 -8.93
CA GLU A 102 57.17 13.74 -8.90
C GLU A 102 57.82 13.83 -10.29
N HIS A 103 57.08 13.44 -11.34
CA HIS A 103 57.55 13.53 -12.72
C HIS A 103 57.82 14.97 -13.13
N HIS A 104 56.91 15.91 -12.84
CA HIS A 104 57.08 17.33 -13.15
C HIS A 104 58.29 17.94 -12.43
N LEU A 105 58.56 17.54 -11.17
CA LEU A 105 59.75 18.01 -10.45
C LEU A 105 61.03 17.54 -11.14
N LYS A 106 61.10 16.25 -11.50
CA LYS A 106 62.25 15.65 -12.19
C LYS A 106 62.47 16.30 -13.55
N GLN A 107 61.41 16.43 -14.34
CA GLN A 107 61.45 17.07 -15.66
C GLN A 107 61.90 18.54 -15.55
N SER A 108 61.39 19.31 -14.59
CA SER A 108 61.83 20.69 -14.37
C SER A 108 63.32 20.77 -14.01
N GLY A 109 63.83 19.79 -13.25
CA GLY A 109 65.25 19.66 -12.96
C GLY A 109 66.09 19.37 -14.20
N ASP A 110 65.64 18.45 -15.05
CA ASP A 110 66.29 18.12 -16.30
C ASP A 110 66.32 19.33 -17.26
N ASP A 111 65.21 20.06 -17.38
CA ASP A 111 65.13 21.28 -18.20
C ASP A 111 66.10 22.37 -17.72
N LEU A 112 66.20 22.58 -16.39
CA LEU A 112 67.17 23.51 -15.82
C LEU A 112 68.60 23.07 -16.09
N ALA A 113 68.91 21.78 -16.01
CA ALA A 113 70.23 21.25 -16.33
C ALA A 113 70.58 21.43 -17.81
N VAL A 114 69.62 21.25 -18.72
CA VAL A 114 69.78 21.54 -20.16
C VAL A 114 70.05 23.02 -20.41
N LEU A 115 69.32 23.93 -19.77
CA LEU A 115 69.54 25.38 -19.90
C LEU A 115 70.93 25.76 -19.39
N LEU A 116 71.35 25.23 -18.24
CA LEU A 116 72.66 25.46 -17.65
C LEU A 116 73.80 24.89 -18.52
N ALA A 117 73.58 23.75 -19.17
CA ALA A 117 74.52 23.19 -20.13
C ALA A 117 74.62 24.02 -21.42
N GLY A 118 73.52 24.65 -21.86
CA GLY A 118 73.49 25.46 -23.07
C GLY A 118 74.24 26.78 -22.95
N VAL A 119 74.25 27.40 -21.77
CA VAL A 119 74.93 28.70 -21.53
C VAL A 119 76.39 28.57 -21.09
N ALA A 120 76.83 27.36 -20.73
CA ALA A 120 78.18 27.10 -20.24
C ALA A 120 79.33 27.13 -21.27
N PRO A 121 79.16 26.78 -22.56
CA PRO A 121 80.30 26.59 -23.48
C PRO A 121 81.21 27.81 -23.63
N SER A 122 80.65 29.02 -23.74
CA SER A 122 81.46 30.25 -23.83
C SER A 122 82.32 30.44 -22.59
N ALA A 123 81.73 30.28 -21.41
CA ALA A 123 82.46 30.42 -20.15
C ALA A 123 83.50 29.31 -19.93
N ILE A 124 83.26 28.08 -20.41
CA ILE A 124 84.25 26.99 -20.35
C ILE A 124 85.44 27.27 -21.28
N TRP A 125 85.20 27.69 -22.52
CA TRP A 125 86.27 28.00 -23.47
C TRP A 125 87.13 29.20 -23.04
N ASP A 126 86.50 30.21 -22.44
CA ASP A 126 87.19 31.41 -21.94
C ASP A 126 87.82 31.19 -20.54
N ASN A 127 87.65 29.99 -19.95
CA ASN A 127 88.06 29.66 -18.58
C ASN A 127 87.49 30.66 -17.53
N ASP A 128 86.29 31.18 -17.79
CA ASP A 128 85.58 32.15 -16.95
C ASP A 128 84.81 31.42 -15.83
N VAL A 129 85.57 30.95 -14.84
CA VAL A 129 85.03 30.34 -13.62
C VAL A 129 84.07 31.28 -12.87
N PRO A 130 84.31 32.61 -12.80
CA PRO A 130 83.32 33.55 -12.27
C PRO A 130 81.97 33.49 -12.99
N ALA A 131 81.92 33.45 -14.32
CA ALA A 131 80.68 33.33 -15.08
C ALA A 131 79.94 32.01 -14.80
N LEU A 132 80.66 30.87 -14.77
CA LEU A 132 80.08 29.58 -14.39
C LEU A 132 79.52 29.61 -12.96
N THR A 133 80.22 30.28 -12.04
CA THR A 133 79.78 30.44 -10.65
C THR A 133 78.51 31.29 -10.55
N GLU A 134 78.36 32.30 -11.41
CA GLU A 134 77.13 33.09 -11.49
C GLU A 134 75.94 32.28 -12.03
N PHE A 135 76.14 31.39 -13.01
CA PHE A 135 75.10 30.45 -13.44
C PHE A 135 74.65 29.52 -12.32
N VAL A 136 75.60 28.99 -11.53
CA VAL A 136 75.29 28.20 -10.32
C VAL A 136 74.47 29.01 -9.32
N ARG A 137 74.83 30.28 -9.09
CA ARG A 137 74.12 31.17 -8.16
C ARG A 137 72.70 31.47 -8.64
N MET A 138 72.49 31.61 -9.95
CA MET A 138 71.18 31.79 -10.55
C MET A 138 70.31 30.53 -10.41
N ALA A 139 70.89 29.34 -10.62
CA ALA A 139 70.18 28.07 -10.42
C ALA A 139 69.72 27.86 -8.97
N HIS A 140 70.53 28.30 -7.99
CA HIS A 140 70.17 28.27 -6.56
C HIS A 140 69.01 29.20 -6.17
N GLN A 141 68.53 30.07 -7.07
CA GLN A 141 67.30 30.83 -6.82
C GLN A 141 66.06 29.92 -6.80
N ASN A 142 66.12 28.77 -7.46
CA ASN A 142 65.08 27.76 -7.35
C ASN A 142 65.27 27.01 -6.01
N PRO A 143 64.29 27.05 -5.08
CA PRO A 143 64.41 26.42 -3.77
C PRO A 143 64.55 24.90 -3.82
N ALA A 144 64.14 24.25 -4.92
CA ALA A 144 64.33 22.82 -5.13
C ALA A 144 65.80 22.47 -5.40
N VAL A 145 66.60 23.40 -5.95
CA VAL A 145 68.01 23.17 -6.25
C VAL A 145 68.85 23.30 -4.98
N VAL A 146 69.67 22.29 -4.73
CA VAL A 146 70.52 22.17 -3.53
C VAL A 146 71.98 22.44 -3.86
N PHE A 147 72.44 21.95 -5.02
CA PHE A 147 73.77 22.20 -5.54
C PHE A 147 73.80 22.08 -7.07
N VAL A 148 74.74 22.79 -7.69
CA VAL A 148 75.08 22.67 -9.11
C VAL A 148 76.59 22.63 -9.24
N VAL A 149 77.12 21.72 -10.06
CA VAL A 149 78.54 21.72 -10.40
C VAL A 149 78.76 21.44 -11.87
N TYR A 150 79.71 22.20 -12.42
CA TYR A 150 80.27 21.99 -13.74
C TYR A 150 81.54 21.15 -13.64
N PHE A 151 81.66 20.18 -14.53
CA PHE A 151 82.82 19.33 -14.76
C PHE A 151 83.39 19.59 -16.15
N ASP A 152 84.71 19.48 -16.29
CA ASP A 152 85.37 19.44 -17.60
C ASP A 152 85.23 18.05 -18.27
N ALA A 153 85.77 17.92 -19.49
CA ALA A 153 85.77 16.65 -20.23
C ALA A 153 86.56 15.52 -19.54
N ASP A 154 87.49 15.86 -18.64
CA ASP A 154 88.32 14.92 -17.88
C ASP A 154 87.68 14.56 -16.51
N GLY A 155 86.52 15.14 -16.19
CA GLY A 155 85.79 14.91 -14.93
C GLY A 155 86.29 15.73 -13.74
N ASN A 156 87.11 16.77 -13.94
CA ASN A 156 87.50 17.69 -12.88
C ASN A 156 86.47 18.80 -12.69
N GLN A 157 86.28 19.21 -11.43
CA GLN A 157 85.32 20.25 -11.06
C GLN A 157 85.80 21.65 -11.50
N LEU A 158 85.01 22.31 -12.34
CA LEU A 158 85.23 23.68 -12.81
C LEU A 158 84.73 24.72 -11.79
N THR A 159 83.60 24.44 -11.13
CA THR A 159 83.01 25.32 -10.11
C THR A 159 83.16 24.76 -8.71
N ARG A 160 83.51 25.61 -7.74
CA ARG A 160 83.67 25.24 -6.32
C ARG A 160 82.60 25.83 -5.41
N HIS A 161 81.59 26.50 -5.97
CA HIS A 161 80.57 27.17 -5.20
C HIS A 161 79.60 26.15 -4.58
N LEU A 162 79.56 26.13 -3.25
CA LEU A 162 78.65 25.29 -2.49
C LEU A 162 78.04 26.11 -1.36
N ASN A 163 76.71 26.16 -1.29
CA ASN A 163 76.01 26.89 -0.24
C ASN A 163 76.05 26.13 1.10
N ARG A 164 77.18 26.22 1.81
CA ARG A 164 77.38 25.59 3.13
C ARG A 164 76.46 26.11 4.23
N LYS A 165 75.69 27.18 3.97
CA LYS A 165 74.69 27.70 4.91
C LYS A 165 73.38 26.93 4.82
N ASP A 166 73.10 26.25 3.70
CA ASP A 166 71.91 25.41 3.54
C ASP A 166 72.03 24.17 4.44
N PRO A 167 71.04 23.93 5.33
CA PRO A 167 71.01 22.73 6.18
C PRO A 167 71.07 21.42 5.39
N ARG A 168 70.49 21.38 4.18
CA ARG A 168 70.48 20.19 3.31
C ARG A 168 71.88 19.86 2.82
N VAL A 169 72.64 20.88 2.43
CA VAL A 169 74.05 20.73 2.02
C VAL A 169 74.92 20.25 3.18
N LYS A 170 74.70 20.77 4.40
CA LYS A 170 75.40 20.29 5.60
C LYS A 170 75.11 18.81 5.87
N ALA A 171 73.84 18.41 5.81
CA ALA A 171 73.44 17.02 6.00
C ALA A 171 74.09 16.08 4.96
N LEU A 172 74.23 16.52 3.70
CA LEU A 172 74.93 15.76 2.67
C LEU A 172 76.45 15.69 2.91
N LEU A 173 77.08 16.77 3.41
CA LEU A 173 78.51 16.78 3.74
C LEU A 173 78.86 15.84 4.89
N ASP A 174 77.96 15.67 5.87
CA ASP A 174 78.15 14.82 7.04
C ASP A 174 77.97 13.33 6.70
N LYS A 175 77.08 13.01 5.74
CA LYS A 175 76.81 11.63 5.29
C LYS A 175 77.71 11.16 4.15
N GLY A 176 78.33 12.07 3.42
CA GLY A 176 79.05 11.81 2.19
C GLY A 176 80.49 11.36 2.36
N GLU A 177 80.97 10.57 1.40
CA GLU A 177 82.35 10.08 1.32
C GLU A 177 83.07 10.69 0.13
N GLY A 178 84.31 11.13 0.30
CA GLY A 178 85.06 11.78 -0.79
C GLY A 178 86.22 12.66 -0.34
N ARG A 179 87.08 13.03 -1.31
CA ARG A 179 88.29 13.84 -1.07
C ARG A 179 87.96 15.33 -1.03
N THR A 180 87.04 15.79 -1.86
CA THR A 180 86.56 17.18 -1.87
C THR A 180 85.20 17.32 -1.18
N ALA A 181 84.83 18.54 -0.81
CA ALA A 181 83.51 18.83 -0.23
C ALA A 181 82.38 18.48 -1.21
N PHE A 182 82.61 18.61 -2.52
CA PHE A 182 81.61 18.26 -3.52
C PHE A 182 81.49 16.76 -3.72
N ASP A 183 82.61 16.01 -3.72
CA ASP A 183 82.57 14.54 -3.82
C ASP A 183 81.69 13.94 -2.72
N LYS A 184 81.81 14.46 -1.49
CA LYS A 184 80.96 14.06 -0.37
C LYS A 184 79.48 14.36 -0.65
N VAL A 185 79.17 15.57 -1.10
CA VAL A 185 77.78 15.97 -1.40
C VAL A 185 77.19 15.11 -2.53
N LEU A 186 77.97 14.83 -3.58
CA LEU A 186 77.56 14.02 -4.71
C LEU A 186 77.34 12.56 -4.30
N SER A 187 78.27 11.95 -3.55
CA SER A 187 78.13 10.57 -3.08
C SER A 187 76.92 10.40 -2.16
N ALA A 188 76.67 11.37 -1.28
CA ALA A 188 75.52 11.35 -0.40
C ALA A 188 74.21 11.51 -1.20
N ALA A 189 74.18 12.40 -2.19
CA ALA A 189 72.99 12.64 -2.99
C ALA A 189 72.67 11.50 -3.97
N GLU A 190 73.67 10.76 -4.47
CA GLU A 190 73.46 9.58 -5.32
C GLU A 190 72.80 8.42 -4.57
N ASN A 191 73.01 8.34 -3.25
CA ASN A 191 72.50 7.27 -2.41
C ASN A 191 71.25 7.66 -1.58
N ASP A 192 70.81 8.92 -1.64
CA ASP A 192 69.68 9.43 -0.86
C ASP A 192 68.43 9.63 -1.77
N PRO A 193 67.34 8.87 -1.56
CA PRO A 193 66.12 8.98 -2.36
C PRO A 193 65.39 10.33 -2.20
N ALA A 194 65.77 11.16 -1.22
CA ALA A 194 65.28 12.53 -1.08
C ALA A 194 65.90 13.51 -2.08
N PHE A 195 66.81 13.05 -2.95
CA PHE A 195 67.46 13.86 -3.95
C PHE A 195 67.33 13.24 -5.35
N TYR A 196 67.15 14.11 -6.34
CA TYR A 196 67.18 13.74 -7.74
C TYR A 196 68.37 14.43 -8.40
N LEU A 197 69.15 13.69 -9.17
CA LEU A 197 70.34 14.18 -9.85
C LEU A 197 70.07 14.29 -11.34
N ALA A 198 69.89 15.52 -11.82
CA ALA A 198 69.85 15.81 -13.24
C ALA A 198 71.29 15.95 -13.74
N LYS A 199 71.71 15.02 -14.61
CA LYS A 199 73.06 14.96 -15.20
C LYS A 199 72.94 15.27 -16.69
N THR A 200 73.55 16.35 -17.15
CA THR A 200 73.45 16.77 -18.56
C THR A 200 74.83 17.05 -19.15
N PRO A 201 75.22 16.39 -20.26
CA PRO A 201 76.48 16.67 -20.93
C PRO A 201 76.44 18.05 -21.62
N ILE A 202 77.58 18.73 -21.61
CA ILE A 202 77.78 20.03 -22.25
C ILE A 202 78.42 19.77 -23.60
N ASN A 203 77.60 19.84 -24.65
CA ASN A 203 77.99 19.45 -26.00
C ASN A 203 77.67 20.55 -27.03
N PRO A 204 78.50 21.60 -27.16
CA PRO A 204 78.36 22.56 -28.24
C PRO A 204 78.71 21.89 -29.58
N LYS A 205 77.72 21.81 -30.48
CA LYS A 205 77.89 21.36 -31.89
C LYS A 205 78.46 19.94 -32.06
N GLY A 206 78.28 19.03 -31.12
CA GLY A 206 78.65 17.62 -31.24
C GLY A 206 79.94 17.18 -30.52
N ALA A 207 80.73 18.11 -29.96
CA ALA A 207 81.85 17.81 -29.08
C ALA A 207 81.49 17.98 -27.60
N GLU A 208 81.59 16.91 -26.80
CA GLU A 208 81.43 16.96 -25.34
C GLU A 208 82.65 17.61 -24.70
N ILE A 209 82.43 18.73 -24.01
CA ILE A 209 83.50 19.53 -23.37
C ILE A 209 83.40 19.55 -21.84
N GLY A 210 82.38 18.88 -21.30
CA GLY A 210 82.13 18.83 -19.86
C GLY A 210 80.72 18.33 -19.54
N GLN A 211 80.37 18.36 -18.26
CA GLN A 211 79.06 17.94 -17.75
C GLN A 211 78.58 18.89 -16.67
N VAL A 212 77.27 19.16 -16.62
CA VAL A 212 76.63 19.81 -15.48
C VAL A 212 75.85 18.77 -14.68
N ILE A 213 76.05 18.78 -13.36
CA ILE A 213 75.28 17.97 -12.42
C ILE A 213 74.51 18.90 -11.49
N LEU A 214 73.20 18.71 -11.46
CA LEU A 214 72.24 19.46 -10.66
C LEU A 214 71.57 18.54 -9.65
N GLY A 215 71.75 18.83 -8.35
CA GLY A 215 71.06 18.14 -7.28
C GLY A 215 69.79 18.86 -6.87
N LEU A 216 68.65 18.23 -7.07
CA LEU A 216 67.34 18.72 -6.62
C LEU A 216 66.88 17.96 -5.38
N SER A 217 66.27 18.67 -4.42
CA SER A 217 65.64 18.05 -3.26
C SER A 217 64.16 17.78 -3.53
N THR A 218 63.74 16.54 -3.29
CA THR A 218 62.33 16.14 -3.31
C THR A 218 61.65 16.36 -1.96
N SER A 219 62.35 16.85 -0.93
CA SER A 219 61.85 16.93 0.45
C SER A 219 60.64 17.86 0.60
N ALA A 220 60.62 18.99 -0.12
CA ALA A 220 59.50 19.92 -0.09
C ALA A 220 58.25 19.29 -0.70
N VAL A 221 58.39 18.65 -1.86
CA VAL A 221 57.30 17.92 -2.54
C VAL A 221 56.83 16.74 -1.69
N ASN A 222 57.73 15.96 -1.09
CA ASN A 222 57.38 14.85 -0.21
C ASN A 222 56.63 15.31 1.05
N THR A 223 56.98 16.47 1.61
CA THR A 223 56.28 17.05 2.76
C THR A 223 54.87 17.47 2.39
N GLU A 224 54.72 18.20 1.27
CA GLU A 224 53.38 18.58 0.77
C GLU A 224 52.53 17.37 0.42
N LEU A 225 53.14 16.36 -0.20
CA LEU A 225 52.50 15.10 -0.56
C LEU A 225 52.05 14.32 0.68
N SER A 226 52.85 14.29 1.74
CA SER A 226 52.49 13.66 3.01
C SER A 226 51.32 14.38 3.69
N ALA A 227 51.36 15.72 3.70
CA ALA A 227 50.26 16.54 4.22
C ALA A 227 48.98 16.37 3.38
N PHE A 228 49.12 16.32 2.06
CA PHE A 228 48.03 16.02 1.13
C PHE A 228 47.44 14.64 1.40
N ASN A 229 48.28 13.61 1.58
CA ASN A 229 47.84 12.26 1.90
C ASN A 229 47.04 12.19 3.19
N SER A 230 47.50 12.85 4.25
CA SER A 230 46.77 12.90 5.52
C SER A 230 45.39 13.59 5.38
N ARG A 231 45.33 14.73 4.67
CA ARG A 231 44.05 15.42 4.38
C ARG A 231 43.12 14.55 3.55
N PHE A 232 43.67 13.82 2.57
CA PHE A 232 42.92 12.96 1.69
C PHE A 232 42.34 11.75 2.42
N GLN A 233 43.13 11.09 3.29
CA GLN A 233 42.63 10.01 4.15
C GLN A 233 41.50 10.50 5.05
N THR A 234 41.63 11.71 5.60
CA THR A 234 40.57 12.34 6.40
C THR A 234 39.31 12.59 5.57
N LEU A 235 39.46 13.05 4.33
CA LEU A 235 38.35 13.25 3.40
C LEU A 235 37.64 11.94 3.03
N VAL A 236 38.41 10.89 2.74
CA VAL A 236 37.88 9.55 2.41
C VAL A 236 37.09 8.99 3.60
N ALA A 237 37.69 9.02 4.80
CA ALA A 237 37.03 8.54 6.02
C ALA A 237 35.77 9.35 6.36
N GLY A 238 35.84 10.69 6.25
CA GLY A 238 34.69 11.57 6.48
C GLY A 238 33.56 11.32 5.48
N THR A 239 33.89 11.15 4.20
CA THR A 239 32.90 10.89 3.14
C THR A 239 32.24 9.53 3.34
N ALA A 240 33.02 8.47 3.64
CA ALA A 240 32.48 7.14 3.93
C ALA A 240 31.50 7.18 5.12
N SER A 241 31.89 7.88 6.20
CA SER A 241 31.04 8.05 7.38
C SER A 241 29.75 8.83 7.10
N LEU A 242 29.80 9.89 6.29
CA LEU A 242 28.63 10.66 5.88
C LEU A 242 27.66 9.82 5.02
N VAL A 243 28.18 9.00 4.11
CA VAL A 243 27.36 8.09 3.29
C VAL A 243 26.71 7.03 4.17
N GLU A 244 27.48 6.40 5.06
CA GLU A 244 26.98 5.41 6.03
C GLU A 244 25.85 5.97 6.89
N THR A 245 26.10 7.08 7.59
CA THR A 245 25.10 7.69 8.49
C THR A 245 23.91 8.24 7.72
N GLY A 246 24.13 8.84 6.55
CA GLY A 246 23.06 9.40 5.72
C GLY A 246 22.11 8.33 5.17
N LEU A 247 22.66 7.25 4.60
CA LEU A 247 21.84 6.14 4.07
C LEU A 247 21.12 5.41 5.20
N ALA A 248 21.82 5.06 6.28
CA ALA A 248 21.22 4.36 7.41
C ALA A 248 20.09 5.20 8.06
N ALA A 249 20.30 6.52 8.20
CA ALA A 249 19.26 7.41 8.70
C ALA A 249 18.05 7.46 7.75
N THR A 250 18.28 7.58 6.44
CA THR A 250 17.20 7.65 5.44
C THR A 250 16.40 6.34 5.36
N ALA A 251 17.08 5.20 5.41
CA ALA A 251 16.44 3.88 5.46
C ALA A 251 15.62 3.71 6.74
N SER A 252 16.17 4.11 7.89
CA SER A 252 15.48 4.07 9.18
C SER A 252 14.25 4.96 9.21
N ASP A 253 14.34 6.18 8.67
CA ASP A 253 13.23 7.12 8.62
C ASP A 253 12.10 6.61 7.70
N SER A 254 12.47 6.07 6.54
CA SER A 254 11.52 5.43 5.62
C SER A 254 10.80 4.25 6.30
N ALA A 255 11.56 3.41 7.01
CA ALA A 255 11.02 2.30 7.80
C ALA A 255 10.07 2.77 8.92
N LYS A 256 10.33 3.92 9.54
CA LYS A 256 9.44 4.52 10.54
C LYS A 256 8.15 5.04 9.91
N ILE A 257 8.24 5.76 8.78
CA ILE A 257 7.09 6.31 8.07
C ILE A 257 6.16 5.17 7.60
N LEU A 258 6.72 4.12 6.99
CA LEU A 258 5.95 2.96 6.56
C LEU A 258 5.27 2.27 7.74
N GLY A 259 6.00 2.03 8.83
CA GLY A 259 5.42 1.46 10.06
C GLY A 259 4.27 2.31 10.62
N ALA A 260 4.42 3.63 10.64
CA ALA A 260 3.36 4.53 11.09
C ALA A 260 2.12 4.49 10.18
N ARG A 261 2.31 4.41 8.86
CA ARG A 261 1.21 4.24 7.89
C ARG A 261 0.52 2.89 8.06
N LEU A 262 1.27 1.84 8.37
CA LEU A 262 0.72 0.52 8.64
C LEU A 262 -0.12 0.52 9.91
N THR A 263 0.37 1.13 11.00
CA THR A 263 -0.40 1.27 12.24
C THR A 263 -1.70 2.04 12.00
N ALA A 264 -1.65 3.12 11.22
CA ALA A 264 -2.86 3.84 10.81
C ALA A 264 -3.81 2.95 9.96
N ALA A 265 -3.27 2.14 9.06
CA ALA A 265 -4.08 1.19 8.28
C ALA A 265 -4.72 0.10 9.17
N THR A 266 -4.01 -0.36 10.20
CA THR A 266 -4.55 -1.33 11.17
C THR A 266 -5.71 -0.74 11.96
N GLU A 267 -5.59 0.50 12.39
CA GLU A 267 -6.65 1.22 13.09
C GLU A 267 -7.88 1.43 12.18
N VAL A 268 -7.67 1.75 10.90
CA VAL A 268 -8.75 1.85 9.91
C VAL A 268 -9.43 0.51 9.66
N ALA A 269 -8.68 -0.59 9.59
CA ALA A 269 -9.25 -1.93 9.37
C ALA A 269 -10.09 -2.38 10.58
N GLU A 270 -9.61 -2.18 11.80
CA GLU A 270 -10.37 -2.45 13.02
C GLU A 270 -11.63 -1.58 13.12
N ALA A 271 -11.52 -0.29 12.79
CA ALA A 271 -12.66 0.60 12.74
C ALA A 271 -13.67 0.19 11.66
N LEU A 272 -13.22 -0.32 10.52
CA LEU A 272 -14.06 -0.81 9.44
C LEU A 272 -14.83 -2.07 9.86
N ASP A 273 -14.20 -3.03 10.53
CA ASP A 273 -14.89 -4.21 11.07
C ASP A 273 -15.98 -3.79 12.08
N ALA A 274 -15.63 -2.95 13.05
CA ALA A 274 -16.58 -2.45 14.05
C ALA A 274 -17.76 -1.67 13.42
N ASN A 275 -17.49 -0.83 12.43
CA ASN A 275 -18.53 -0.08 11.73
C ASN A 275 -19.40 -0.97 10.83
N SER A 276 -18.80 -1.97 10.17
CA SER A 276 -19.51 -2.93 9.32
C SER A 276 -20.48 -3.76 10.15
N GLN A 277 -20.04 -4.28 11.31
CA GLN A 277 -20.92 -5.01 12.23
C GLN A 277 -22.13 -4.15 12.67
N ARG A 278 -21.90 -2.87 13.01
CA ARG A 278 -22.98 -1.95 13.36
C ARG A 278 -23.92 -1.70 12.18
N ALA A 279 -23.39 -1.54 10.97
CA ALA A 279 -24.17 -1.31 9.76
C ALA A 279 -25.02 -2.53 9.36
N VAL A 280 -24.47 -3.74 9.47
CA VAL A 280 -25.18 -5.01 9.24
C VAL A 280 -26.31 -5.15 10.25
N LYS A 281 -26.06 -4.93 11.54
CA LYS A 281 -27.08 -5.03 12.59
C LYS A 281 -28.23 -4.02 12.43
N ARG A 282 -27.92 -2.79 12.01
CA ARG A 282 -28.92 -1.78 11.63
C ARG A 282 -29.74 -2.19 10.40
N SER A 283 -29.08 -2.75 9.40
CA SER A 283 -29.74 -3.23 8.18
C SER A 283 -30.65 -4.43 8.47
N ALA A 284 -30.18 -5.38 9.28
CA ALA A 284 -30.92 -6.55 9.75
C ALA A 284 -32.20 -6.16 10.51
N THR A 285 -32.09 -5.24 11.47
CA THR A 285 -33.26 -4.74 12.23
C THR A 285 -34.25 -4.00 11.33
N THR A 286 -33.77 -3.21 10.37
CA THR A 286 -34.62 -2.52 9.39
C THR A 286 -35.33 -3.50 8.45
N LEU A 287 -34.62 -4.52 7.97
CA LEU A 287 -35.18 -5.59 7.13
C LEU A 287 -36.25 -6.38 7.89
N LEU A 288 -35.97 -6.76 9.14
CA LEU A 288 -36.95 -7.43 10.00
C LEU A 288 -38.21 -6.59 10.16
N TRP A 289 -38.08 -5.27 10.38
CA TRP A 289 -39.23 -4.37 10.46
C TRP A 289 -40.04 -4.33 9.17
N LYS A 290 -39.39 -4.20 8.01
CA LYS A 290 -40.04 -4.18 6.70
C LYS A 290 -40.75 -5.51 6.39
N ILE A 291 -40.10 -6.64 6.66
CA ILE A 291 -40.68 -7.98 6.47
C ILE A 291 -41.87 -8.19 7.41
N SER A 292 -41.75 -7.77 8.67
CA SER A 292 -42.85 -7.86 9.65
C SER A 292 -44.08 -7.06 9.19
N LEU A 293 -43.86 -5.82 8.74
CA LEU A 293 -44.93 -4.96 8.22
C LEU A 293 -45.57 -5.57 6.96
N GLY A 294 -44.74 -6.11 6.05
CA GLY A 294 -45.19 -6.79 4.85
C GLY A 294 -46.05 -8.02 5.16
N LEU A 295 -45.56 -8.93 6.01
CA LEU A 295 -46.31 -10.11 6.47
C LEU A 295 -47.64 -9.73 7.14
N ALA A 296 -47.64 -8.70 7.98
CA ALA A 296 -48.87 -8.22 8.61
C ALA A 296 -49.88 -7.69 7.57
N ALA A 297 -49.42 -6.87 6.61
CA ALA A 297 -50.26 -6.34 5.55
C ALA A 297 -50.84 -7.45 4.67
N THR A 298 -50.01 -8.41 4.23
CA THR A 298 -50.45 -9.54 3.39
C THR A 298 -51.40 -10.46 4.17
N GLY A 299 -51.15 -10.70 5.46
CA GLY A 299 -52.04 -11.48 6.32
C GLY A 299 -53.41 -10.84 6.50
N VAL A 300 -53.47 -9.52 6.70
CA VAL A 300 -54.74 -8.77 6.75
C VAL A 300 -55.44 -8.82 5.39
N LEU A 301 -54.71 -8.68 4.29
CA LEU A 301 -55.27 -8.71 2.94
C LEU A 301 -55.87 -10.09 2.62
N LEU A 302 -55.20 -11.17 3.01
CA LEU A 302 -55.73 -12.55 2.93
C LEU A 302 -57.00 -12.72 3.76
N LEU A 303 -57.00 -12.26 5.01
CA LEU A 303 -58.19 -12.30 5.87
C LEU A 303 -59.39 -11.57 5.25
N VAL A 304 -59.16 -10.36 4.73
CA VAL A 304 -60.19 -9.56 4.04
C VAL A 304 -60.69 -10.29 2.80
N ALA A 305 -59.79 -10.79 1.95
CA ALA A 305 -60.15 -11.50 0.72
C ALA A 305 -61.00 -12.74 1.02
N VAL A 306 -60.57 -13.58 1.96
CA VAL A 306 -61.30 -14.79 2.32
C VAL A 306 -62.65 -14.46 2.97
N THR A 307 -62.69 -13.46 3.86
CA THR A 307 -63.95 -13.00 4.48
C THR A 307 -64.94 -12.49 3.43
N LEU A 308 -64.46 -11.74 2.43
CA LEU A 308 -65.30 -11.23 1.34
C LEU A 308 -65.86 -12.36 0.46
N VAL A 309 -65.02 -13.34 0.10
CA VAL A 309 -65.43 -14.48 -0.74
C VAL A 309 -66.44 -15.36 -0.01
N LEU A 310 -66.11 -15.83 1.20
CA LEU A 310 -67.01 -16.66 2.01
C LEU A 310 -68.29 -15.91 2.39
N GLY A 311 -68.17 -14.64 2.78
CA GLY A 311 -69.30 -13.79 3.12
C GLY A 311 -70.26 -13.61 1.95
N ARG A 312 -69.76 -13.32 0.74
CA ARG A 312 -70.60 -13.26 -0.47
C ARG A 312 -71.26 -14.59 -0.78
N GLN A 313 -70.54 -15.70 -0.68
CA GLN A 313 -71.07 -17.02 -0.99
C GLN A 313 -72.22 -17.40 -0.05
N VAL A 314 -72.05 -17.22 1.26
CA VAL A 314 -73.07 -17.54 2.26
C VAL A 314 -74.27 -16.60 2.16
N LEU A 315 -74.05 -15.28 2.04
CA LEU A 315 -75.14 -14.30 1.91
C LEU A 315 -75.97 -14.54 0.64
N ARG A 316 -75.36 -14.94 -0.48
CA ARG A 316 -76.08 -15.27 -1.71
C ARG A 316 -77.01 -16.47 -1.50
N ARG A 317 -76.51 -17.54 -0.85
CA ARG A 317 -77.30 -18.74 -0.56
C ARG A 317 -78.44 -18.46 0.41
N LEU A 318 -78.19 -17.70 1.48
CA LEU A 318 -79.22 -17.25 2.41
C LEU A 318 -80.26 -16.35 1.74
N GLY A 319 -79.84 -15.48 0.81
CA GLY A 319 -80.75 -14.64 0.04
C GLY A 319 -81.74 -15.43 -0.81
N LEU A 320 -81.28 -16.52 -1.45
CA LEU A 320 -82.15 -17.45 -2.18
C LEU A 320 -83.18 -18.12 -1.27
N LEU A 321 -82.74 -18.60 -0.10
CA LEU A 321 -83.61 -19.22 0.90
C LEU A 321 -84.67 -18.22 1.43
N VAL A 322 -84.24 -16.99 1.76
CA VAL A 322 -85.14 -15.92 2.24
C VAL A 322 -86.12 -15.47 1.15
N ALA A 323 -85.68 -15.37 -0.11
CA ALA A 323 -86.55 -15.03 -1.22
C ALA A 323 -87.64 -16.08 -1.43
N ALA A 324 -87.29 -17.37 -1.37
CA ALA A 324 -88.26 -18.46 -1.45
C ALA A 324 -89.27 -18.41 -0.28
N LEU A 325 -88.80 -18.22 0.95
CA LEU A 325 -89.68 -18.09 2.12
C LEU A 325 -90.60 -16.86 2.04
N ARG A 326 -90.10 -15.72 1.53
CA ARG A 326 -90.92 -14.52 1.31
C ARG A 326 -91.97 -14.74 0.24
N GLY A 327 -91.63 -15.42 -0.86
CA GLY A 327 -92.59 -15.81 -1.91
C GLY A 327 -93.76 -16.63 -1.37
N LEU A 328 -93.49 -17.53 -0.43
CA LEU A 328 -94.53 -18.30 0.26
C LEU A 328 -95.44 -17.43 1.15
N SER A 329 -94.88 -16.40 1.81
CA SER A 329 -95.62 -15.54 2.75
C SER A 329 -96.40 -14.38 2.09
N ALA A 330 -95.99 -13.90 0.91
CA ALA A 330 -96.51 -12.67 0.30
C ALA A 330 -97.84 -12.85 -0.47
N GLY A 331 -98.63 -13.86 -0.13
CA GLY A 331 -100.04 -13.96 -0.54
C GLY A 331 -100.33 -14.73 -1.83
N HIS A 332 -99.33 -15.18 -2.59
CA HIS A 332 -99.54 -16.04 -3.78
C HIS A 332 -99.25 -17.52 -3.52
N GLY A 333 -98.48 -17.86 -2.46
CA GLY A 333 -98.48 -19.17 -1.80
C GLY A 333 -98.38 -20.39 -2.71
N ASP A 334 -97.63 -20.34 -3.82
CA ASP A 334 -97.50 -21.47 -4.73
C ASP A 334 -96.62 -22.56 -4.11
N LEU A 335 -97.29 -23.53 -3.46
CA LEU A 335 -96.66 -24.67 -2.79
C LEU A 335 -96.01 -25.66 -3.76
N THR A 336 -96.09 -25.43 -5.08
CA THR A 336 -95.37 -26.23 -6.09
C THR A 336 -93.92 -25.77 -6.27
N GLN A 337 -93.58 -24.54 -5.85
CA GLN A 337 -92.20 -24.04 -5.92
C GLN A 337 -91.31 -24.79 -4.92
N ARG A 338 -90.12 -25.21 -5.38
CA ARG A 338 -89.09 -25.86 -4.55
C ARG A 338 -87.87 -24.97 -4.44
N VAL A 339 -87.20 -25.02 -3.29
CA VAL A 339 -85.93 -24.33 -3.05
C VAL A 339 -84.79 -25.21 -3.57
N GLU A 340 -84.26 -24.89 -4.74
CA GLU A 340 -83.14 -25.62 -5.35
C GLU A 340 -81.79 -25.05 -4.91
N ILE A 341 -81.41 -25.31 -3.65
CA ILE A 341 -80.07 -25.00 -3.14
C ILE A 341 -79.27 -26.30 -3.08
N HIS A 342 -78.40 -26.50 -4.06
CA HIS A 342 -77.48 -27.65 -4.09
C HIS A 342 -76.27 -27.36 -3.21
N SER A 343 -76.35 -27.77 -1.94
CA SER A 343 -75.29 -27.59 -0.96
C SER A 343 -75.32 -28.71 0.08
N ALA A 344 -74.14 -29.16 0.53
CA ALA A 344 -73.99 -30.15 1.60
C ALA A 344 -73.64 -29.49 2.96
N ASP A 345 -73.94 -28.20 3.09
CA ASP A 345 -73.76 -27.40 4.32
C ASP A 345 -75.11 -27.14 4.99
N GLU A 346 -75.11 -26.47 6.14
CA GLU A 346 -76.31 -26.20 6.93
C GLU A 346 -77.38 -25.42 6.16
N VAL A 347 -77.00 -24.71 5.09
CA VAL A 347 -77.94 -23.97 4.23
C VAL A 347 -78.67 -24.92 3.26
N GLY A 348 -78.02 -26.01 2.84
CA GLY A 348 -78.65 -27.11 2.11
C GLY A 348 -79.68 -27.85 2.97
N ASP A 349 -79.30 -28.23 4.19
CA ASP A 349 -80.20 -28.88 5.16
C ASP A 349 -81.46 -28.04 5.44
N MET A 350 -81.30 -26.71 5.54
CA MET A 350 -82.43 -25.80 5.68
C MET A 350 -83.32 -25.75 4.44
N ALA A 351 -82.76 -25.78 3.23
CA ALA A 351 -83.53 -25.81 1.98
C ALA A 351 -84.35 -27.11 1.88
N ASP A 352 -83.74 -28.25 2.24
CA ASP A 352 -84.41 -29.55 2.27
C ASP A 352 -85.53 -29.59 3.32
N ALA A 353 -85.30 -29.05 4.52
CA ALA A 353 -86.32 -28.95 5.56
C ALA A 353 -87.51 -28.08 5.12
N VAL A 354 -87.26 -26.97 4.41
CA VAL A 354 -88.31 -26.12 3.84
C VAL A 354 -89.10 -26.88 2.76
N ASN A 355 -88.42 -27.58 1.85
CA ASN A 355 -89.06 -28.40 0.82
C ASN A 355 -89.93 -29.52 1.43
N LEU A 356 -89.45 -30.18 2.49
CA LEU A 356 -90.20 -31.20 3.22
C LEU A 356 -91.44 -30.63 3.91
N PHE A 357 -91.31 -29.44 4.51
CA PHE A 357 -92.44 -28.73 5.11
C PHE A 357 -93.50 -28.38 4.06
N LEU A 358 -93.09 -27.86 2.90
CA LEU A 358 -93.99 -27.59 1.77
C LEU A 358 -94.70 -28.85 1.27
N ALA A 359 -93.96 -29.95 1.12
CA ALA A 359 -94.53 -31.24 0.70
C ALA A 359 -95.62 -31.74 1.66
N LYS A 360 -95.48 -31.49 2.97
CA LYS A 360 -96.50 -31.85 3.98
C LYS A 360 -97.68 -30.88 4.03
N LEU A 361 -97.47 -29.59 3.75
CA LEU A 361 -98.55 -28.61 3.71
C LEU A 361 -99.44 -28.74 2.46
N GLN A 362 -98.86 -29.14 1.33
CA GLN A 362 -99.56 -29.27 0.06
C GLN A 362 -100.85 -30.13 0.13
N PRO A 363 -100.84 -31.37 0.68
CA PRO A 363 -102.06 -32.16 0.82
C PRO A 363 -103.07 -31.54 1.80
N ILE A 364 -102.61 -30.93 2.89
CA ILE A 364 -103.48 -30.30 3.90
C ILE A 364 -104.26 -29.12 3.29
N VAL A 365 -103.59 -28.28 2.51
CA VAL A 365 -104.24 -27.15 1.82
C VAL A 365 -105.17 -27.63 0.72
N GLN A 366 -104.80 -28.71 0.00
CA GLN A 366 -105.69 -29.34 -0.99
C GLN A 366 -106.95 -29.91 -0.34
N GLU A 367 -106.81 -30.58 0.81
CA GLU A 367 -107.92 -31.13 1.58
C GLU A 367 -108.82 -30.01 2.14
N ALA A 368 -108.25 -28.95 2.72
CA ALA A 368 -109.02 -27.79 3.16
C ALA A 368 -109.77 -27.11 2.00
N ARG A 369 -109.16 -27.02 0.81
CA ARG A 369 -109.83 -26.49 -0.39
C ARG A 369 -110.95 -27.43 -0.86
N ALA A 370 -110.75 -28.74 -0.81
CA ALA A 370 -111.77 -29.73 -1.14
C ALA A 370 -112.96 -29.67 -0.16
N ILE A 371 -112.69 -29.57 1.14
CA ILE A 371 -113.71 -29.38 2.18
C ILE A 371 -114.48 -28.07 1.95
N ALA A 372 -113.79 -26.95 1.69
CA ALA A 372 -114.46 -25.67 1.44
C ALA A 372 -115.36 -25.70 0.19
N VAL A 373 -114.95 -26.41 -0.86
CA VAL A 373 -115.77 -26.63 -2.06
C VAL A 373 -116.98 -27.52 -1.74
N GLN A 374 -116.81 -28.58 -0.95
CA GLN A 374 -117.89 -29.45 -0.52
C GLN A 374 -118.91 -28.70 0.37
N THR A 375 -118.45 -27.89 1.32
CA THR A 375 -119.32 -27.03 2.14
C THR A 375 -120.02 -25.97 1.29
N GLY A 376 -119.34 -25.39 0.31
CA GLY A 376 -119.97 -24.47 -0.65
C GLY A 376 -121.09 -25.14 -1.45
N ALA A 377 -120.86 -26.37 -1.92
CA ALA A 377 -121.87 -27.16 -2.63
C ALA A 377 -123.06 -27.58 -1.72
N GLU A 378 -122.82 -27.87 -0.44
CA GLU A 378 -123.89 -28.12 0.54
C GLU A 378 -124.71 -26.87 0.86
N ILE A 379 -124.08 -25.69 0.93
CA ILE A 379 -124.78 -24.40 1.12
C ILE A 379 -125.65 -24.08 -0.11
N ASP A 380 -125.17 -24.31 -1.33
CA ASP A 380 -125.97 -24.17 -2.56
C ASP A 380 -127.13 -25.18 -2.61
N ALA A 381 -126.93 -26.40 -2.12
CA ALA A 381 -127.97 -27.42 -2.01
C ALA A 381 -129.04 -27.07 -0.93
N LEU A 382 -128.69 -26.27 0.07
CA LEU A 382 -129.63 -25.72 1.06
C LEU A 382 -130.38 -24.49 0.51
N GLY A 383 -129.73 -23.63 -0.26
CA GLY A 383 -130.35 -22.47 -0.91
C GLY A 383 -131.35 -22.83 -2.02
N THR A 384 -131.25 -24.02 -2.60
CA THR A 384 -132.21 -24.57 -3.56
C THR A 384 -133.39 -25.30 -2.91
N ARG A 385 -133.42 -25.39 -1.57
CA ARG A 385 -134.49 -26.00 -0.75
C ARG A 385 -135.32 -25.00 0.07
N SER A 386 -135.12 -23.69 -0.12
CA SER A 386 -136.00 -22.61 0.36
C SER A 386 -136.64 -21.90 -0.82
#